data_AF-A0AAD2G103-F1
#
_entry.id   AF-A0AAD2G103-F1
#
_cell.length_a   1.000
_cell.length_b   1.000
_cell.length_c   1.000
_cell.angle_alpha   90.00
_cell.angle_beta   90.00
_cell.angle_gamma   90.00
#
_symmetry.space_group_name_H-M   'P 1'
#
loop_
_entity.id
_entity.type
_entity.pdbx_description
1 polymer ?
#
loop_
_entity_poly.entity_id
_entity_poly.type
_entity_poly.pdbx_seq_one_letter_code
_entity_poly.pdbx_strand_id
1 'polypeptide(L)'
;MARNGLIALDKSFSKVHLSSSGAQFDLASTIRTLLCHLPLQVHLRHVKGHLDKHRPFSQLDWWEQRNVEVDSKAQAYRRLLESTGCSAASNPRFFHEPVSLFIDGVKSSKLDQAHIMELVSLPALRAYWSSKDRLSEQSIRKVNWLSLARAMKALPANLQRWTPKHISGMTGVGKFLAIWNRSAKSSCPRCSSCPVEDHLHTAAAEWSKRHLALRTWMQTQQTAPEIEAFPFEYLKTVRQPSLGVPTV
;
A
#
# COMPACT_ATOMS: atom_id res chain seq x y z
N MET A 1 0.89 -9.26 -20.66
CA MET A 1 2.30 -8.82 -20.77
C MET A 1 3.21 -9.82 -20.08
N ALA A 2 3.65 -10.87 -20.79
CA ALA A 2 4.73 -11.75 -20.32
C ALA A 2 6.06 -11.11 -20.75
N ARG A 3 6.60 -10.19 -19.93
CA ARG A 3 7.89 -9.55 -20.21
C ARG A 3 9.02 -10.39 -19.62
N ASN A 4 9.69 -11.12 -20.53
CA ASN A 4 10.91 -11.93 -20.40
C ASN A 4 10.77 -13.35 -19.81
N GLY A 5 10.67 -14.35 -20.70
CA GLY A 5 10.64 -15.77 -20.36
C GLY A 5 11.86 -16.26 -19.59
N LEU A 6 13.02 -15.62 -19.76
CA LEU A 6 14.23 -15.93 -18.98
C LEU A 6 14.04 -15.58 -17.49
N ILE A 7 13.37 -14.47 -17.18
CA ILE A 7 13.09 -14.08 -15.78
C ILE A 7 12.12 -15.07 -15.15
N ALA A 8 11.11 -15.53 -15.89
CA ALA A 8 10.16 -16.52 -15.40
C ALA A 8 10.86 -17.86 -15.10
N LEU A 9 11.78 -18.29 -15.97
CA LEU A 9 12.61 -19.48 -15.77
C LEU A 9 13.52 -19.32 -14.56
N ASP A 10 14.27 -18.22 -14.47
CA ASP A 10 15.15 -17.95 -13.34
C ASP A 10 14.37 -17.98 -12.02
N LYS A 11 13.25 -17.27 -11.93
CA LYS A 11 12.39 -17.31 -10.74
C LYS A 11 11.92 -18.73 -10.42
N SER A 12 11.56 -19.54 -11.41
CA SER A 12 10.97 -20.86 -11.15
C SER A 12 11.99 -21.92 -10.75
N PHE A 13 13.26 -21.78 -11.17
CA PHE A 13 14.30 -22.82 -11.01
C PHE A 13 15.50 -22.38 -10.17
N SER A 14 15.62 -21.09 -9.85
CA SER A 14 16.63 -20.58 -8.94
C SER A 14 16.36 -21.00 -7.49
N LYS A 15 17.42 -21.18 -6.71
CA LYS A 15 17.35 -21.40 -5.25
C LYS A 15 17.13 -20.10 -4.46
N VAL A 16 17.20 -18.93 -5.11
CA VAL A 16 17.01 -17.63 -4.46
C VAL A 16 15.56 -17.45 -4.01
N HIS A 17 15.33 -16.82 -2.86
CA HIS A 17 14.00 -16.55 -2.31
C HIS A 17 13.09 -15.79 -3.30
N LEU A 18 11.82 -16.21 -3.42
CA LEU A 18 10.82 -15.50 -4.23
C LEU A 18 10.25 -14.29 -3.48
N SER A 19 10.28 -13.12 -4.11
CA SER A 19 9.53 -11.97 -3.59
C SER A 19 8.03 -12.23 -3.68
N SER A 20 7.32 -12.16 -2.55
CA SER A 20 5.88 -12.36 -2.45
C SER A 20 5.09 -11.37 -3.32
N SER A 21 5.58 -10.13 -3.43
CA SER A 21 5.02 -9.07 -4.27
C SER A 21 5.41 -9.17 -5.76
N GLY A 22 6.28 -10.12 -6.11
CA GLY A 22 6.75 -10.31 -7.47
C GLY A 22 5.62 -10.71 -8.42
N ALA A 23 5.72 -10.27 -9.68
CA ALA A 23 4.79 -10.70 -10.71
C ALA A 23 4.79 -12.23 -10.84
N GLN A 24 3.59 -12.83 -10.91
CA GLN A 24 3.35 -14.27 -11.07
C GLN A 24 4.00 -15.11 -9.95
N PHE A 25 3.92 -14.62 -8.72
CA PHE A 25 4.40 -15.35 -7.55
C PHE A 25 3.66 -16.67 -7.35
N ASP A 26 2.35 -16.69 -7.60
CA ASP A 26 1.52 -17.90 -7.56
C ASP A 26 2.05 -19.01 -8.48
N LEU A 27 2.36 -18.68 -9.73
CA LEU A 27 2.92 -19.63 -10.71
C LEU A 27 4.34 -20.05 -10.34
N ALA A 28 5.22 -19.10 -10.03
CA ALA A 28 6.62 -19.39 -9.72
C ALA A 28 6.74 -20.26 -8.45
N SER A 29 5.97 -19.96 -7.41
CA SER A 29 5.94 -20.76 -6.19
C SER A 29 5.35 -22.15 -6.42
N THR A 30 4.28 -22.26 -7.22
CA THR A 30 3.70 -23.56 -7.62
C THR A 30 4.71 -24.42 -8.36
N ILE A 31 5.45 -23.85 -9.32
CA ILE A 31 6.48 -24.59 -10.07
C ILE A 31 7.58 -25.08 -9.12
N ARG A 32 8.05 -24.24 -8.19
CA ARG A 32 9.05 -24.67 -7.21
C ARG A 32 8.55 -25.80 -6.32
N THR A 33 7.32 -25.70 -5.82
CA THR A 33 6.69 -26.77 -5.03
C THR A 33 6.60 -28.06 -5.85
N LEU A 34 6.16 -27.98 -7.10
CA LEU A 34 6.14 -29.11 -8.04
C LEU A 34 7.52 -29.76 -8.21
N LEU A 35 8.56 -28.96 -8.47
CA LEU A 35 9.92 -29.44 -8.66
C LEU A 35 10.48 -30.14 -7.41
N CYS A 36 10.09 -29.70 -6.21
CA CYS A 36 10.47 -30.37 -4.96
C CYS A 36 9.79 -31.72 -4.76
N HIS A 37 8.61 -31.94 -5.34
CA HIS A 37 7.84 -33.18 -5.18
C HIS A 37 7.98 -34.16 -6.34
N LEU A 38 8.49 -33.71 -7.49
CA LEU A 38 8.67 -34.55 -8.66
C LEU A 38 9.82 -35.55 -8.42
N PRO A 39 9.59 -36.87 -8.59
CA PRO A 39 10.65 -37.88 -8.50
C PRO A 39 11.54 -37.93 -9.76
N LEU A 40 11.37 -36.97 -10.68
CA LEU A 40 12.02 -36.94 -11.98
C LEU A 40 13.05 -35.82 -12.04
N GLN A 41 14.15 -36.06 -12.75
CA GLN A 41 15.08 -35.01 -13.10
C GLN A 41 14.48 -34.12 -14.19
N VAL A 42 14.26 -32.84 -13.89
CA VAL A 42 13.70 -31.87 -14.83
C VAL A 42 14.83 -31.08 -15.49
N HIS A 43 14.90 -31.14 -16.82
CA HIS A 43 15.81 -30.32 -17.62
C HIS A 43 15.08 -29.14 -18.25
N LEU A 44 15.72 -27.97 -18.19
CA LEU A 44 15.16 -26.74 -18.70
C LEU A 44 15.58 -26.48 -20.14
N ARG A 45 14.61 -26.05 -20.94
CA ARG A 45 14.85 -25.51 -22.27
C ARG A 45 14.07 -24.22 -22.44
N HIS A 46 14.79 -23.11 -22.61
CA HIS A 46 14.18 -21.85 -23.01
C HIS A 46 13.85 -21.89 -24.50
N VAL A 47 12.60 -21.58 -24.85
CA VAL A 47 12.14 -21.43 -26.24
C VAL A 47 11.83 -19.96 -26.47
N LYS A 48 12.43 -19.36 -27.49
CA LYS A 48 12.20 -17.95 -27.81
C LYS A 48 10.76 -17.76 -28.31
N GLY A 49 10.08 -16.75 -27.79
CA GLY A 49 8.73 -16.39 -28.24
C GLY A 49 8.70 -15.82 -29.66
N HIS A 50 7.55 -15.96 -30.32
CA HIS A 50 7.22 -15.36 -31.62
C HIS A 50 8.21 -15.67 -32.77
N LEU A 51 8.78 -16.87 -32.79
CA LEU A 51 9.68 -17.30 -33.87
C LEU A 51 8.97 -17.45 -35.22
N ASP A 52 7.66 -17.69 -35.20
CA ASP A 52 6.75 -17.74 -36.36
C ASP A 52 6.68 -16.42 -37.14
N LYS A 53 7.10 -15.29 -36.54
CA LYS A 53 7.22 -14.00 -37.24
C LYS A 53 8.45 -13.91 -38.14
N HIS A 54 9.41 -14.80 -37.97
CA HIS A 54 10.71 -14.76 -38.66
C HIS A 54 11.00 -16.03 -39.45
N ARG A 55 10.41 -17.17 -39.07
CA ARG A 55 10.55 -18.46 -39.75
C ARG A 55 9.16 -19.09 -39.96
N PRO A 56 8.89 -19.69 -41.12
CA PRO A 56 7.67 -20.46 -41.33
C PRO A 56 7.48 -21.55 -40.27
N PHE A 57 6.23 -21.80 -39.86
CA PHE A 57 5.89 -22.79 -38.83
C PHE A 57 6.46 -24.19 -39.13
N SER A 58 6.46 -24.60 -40.40
CA SER A 58 7.02 -25.88 -40.85
C SER A 58 8.53 -26.02 -40.66
N GLN A 59 9.25 -24.91 -40.45
CA GLN A 59 10.69 -24.88 -40.21
C GLN A 59 11.05 -24.74 -38.72
N LEU A 60 10.04 -24.64 -37.84
CA LEU A 60 10.24 -24.61 -36.41
C LEU A 60 10.41 -26.04 -35.88
N ASP A 61 11.23 -26.20 -34.84
CA ASP A 61 11.32 -27.49 -34.15
C ASP A 61 10.06 -27.80 -33.33
N TRP A 62 9.97 -29.02 -32.80
CA TRP A 62 8.79 -29.45 -32.04
C TRP A 62 8.44 -28.52 -30.86
N TRP A 63 9.44 -28.04 -30.10
CA TRP A 63 9.22 -27.17 -28.94
C TRP A 63 8.78 -25.77 -29.36
N GLU A 64 9.39 -25.25 -30.42
CA GLU A 64 9.06 -23.97 -31.02
C GLU A 64 7.63 -23.97 -31.58
N GLN A 65 7.23 -25.02 -32.29
CA GLN A 65 5.86 -25.21 -32.79
C GLN A 65 4.83 -25.23 -31.64
N ARG A 66 5.08 -26.01 -30.59
CA ARG A 66 4.20 -26.06 -29.40
C ARG A 66 4.08 -24.70 -28.71
N ASN A 67 5.18 -23.94 -28.62
CA ASN A 67 5.14 -22.60 -28.05
C ASN A 67 4.25 -21.64 -28.87
N VAL A 68 4.31 -21.71 -30.21
CA VAL A 68 3.44 -20.94 -31.10
C VAL A 68 1.98 -21.33 -30.93
N GLU A 69 1.69 -22.64 -30.84
CA GLU A 69 0.32 -23.13 -30.64
C GLU A 69 -0.28 -22.68 -29.30
N VAL A 70 0.48 -22.76 -28.21
CA VAL A 70 0.03 -22.31 -26.89
C VAL A 70 -0.21 -20.80 -26.87
N ASP A 71 0.68 -20.01 -27.48
CA ASP A 71 0.49 -18.56 -27.59
C ASP A 71 -0.76 -18.22 -28.43
N SER A 72 -0.96 -18.91 -29.56
CA SER A 72 -2.15 -18.75 -30.41
C SER A 72 -3.44 -19.06 -29.64
N LYS A 73 -3.48 -20.17 -28.89
CA LYS A 73 -4.62 -20.53 -28.03
C LYS A 73 -4.87 -19.50 -26.94
N ALA A 74 -3.81 -19.01 -26.27
CA ALA A 74 -3.92 -17.98 -25.25
C ALA A 74 -4.46 -16.66 -25.83
N GLN A 75 -4.01 -16.26 -27.03
CA GLN A 75 -4.53 -15.08 -27.73
C GLN A 75 -5.99 -15.26 -28.15
N ALA A 76 -6.37 -16.44 -28.65
CA ALA A 76 -7.76 -16.74 -29.02
C ALA A 76 -8.69 -16.67 -27.80
N TYR A 77 -8.27 -17.26 -26.67
CA TYR A 77 -9.04 -17.19 -25.43
C TYR A 77 -9.15 -15.76 -24.89
N ARG A 78 -8.07 -14.97 -24.95
CA ARG A 78 -8.11 -13.54 -24.60
C ARG A 78 -9.13 -12.77 -25.46
N ARG A 79 -9.12 -12.97 -26.78
CA ARG A 79 -10.08 -12.33 -27.70
C ARG A 79 -11.53 -12.75 -27.39
N LEU A 80 -11.76 -14.01 -27.04
CA LEU A 80 -13.06 -14.50 -26.60
C LEU A 80 -13.53 -13.75 -25.35
N LEU A 81 -12.70 -13.64 -24.33
CA LEU A 81 -13.02 -12.89 -23.10
C LEU A 81 -13.34 -11.42 -23.38
N GLU A 82 -12.52 -10.77 -24.20
CA GLU A 82 -12.73 -9.38 -24.63
C GLU A 82 -14.10 -9.23 -25.34
N SER A 83 -14.48 -10.19 -26.19
CA SER A 83 -15.78 -10.19 -26.89
C SER A 83 -17.00 -10.41 -25.99
N THR A 84 -16.84 -11.12 -24.87
CA THR A 84 -17.92 -11.37 -23.90
C THR A 84 -18.00 -10.30 -22.81
N GLY A 85 -17.21 -9.22 -22.90
CA GLY A 85 -17.12 -8.18 -21.88
C GLY A 85 -16.43 -8.64 -20.59
N CYS A 86 -15.73 -9.77 -20.62
CA CYS A 86 -14.98 -10.29 -19.49
C CYS A 86 -13.55 -9.74 -19.53
N SER A 87 -13.20 -8.91 -18.55
CA SER A 87 -11.89 -8.24 -18.50
C SER A 87 -10.74 -9.14 -18.03
N ALA A 88 -11.04 -10.32 -17.48
CA ALA A 88 -10.04 -11.19 -16.85
C ALA A 88 -10.35 -12.68 -17.05
N ALA A 89 -9.31 -13.45 -17.34
CA ALA A 89 -9.38 -14.91 -17.28
C ALA A 89 -9.51 -15.37 -15.83
N SER A 90 -10.23 -16.48 -15.62
CA SER A 90 -10.24 -17.14 -14.31
C SER A 90 -8.82 -17.62 -13.94
N ASN A 91 -8.39 -17.31 -12.73
CA ASN A 91 -7.11 -17.78 -12.17
C ASN A 91 -7.43 -18.77 -11.01
N PRO A 92 -7.72 -20.05 -11.31
CA PRO A 92 -8.04 -21.03 -10.28
C PRO A 92 -6.81 -21.32 -9.42
N ARG A 93 -7.00 -21.78 -8.18
CA ARG A 93 -5.89 -22.28 -7.35
C ARG A 93 -5.20 -23.46 -8.07
N PHE A 94 -3.88 -23.42 -8.15
CA PHE A 94 -3.12 -24.55 -8.70
C PHE A 94 -3.01 -25.66 -7.65
N PHE A 95 -2.95 -26.91 -8.09
CA PHE A 95 -2.95 -28.08 -7.19
C PHE A 95 -1.80 -28.07 -6.18
N HIS A 96 -0.60 -27.66 -6.61
CA HIS A 96 0.60 -27.52 -5.77
C HIS A 96 0.89 -26.05 -5.37
N GLU A 97 -0.12 -25.19 -5.43
CA GLU A 97 0.03 -23.81 -4.96
C GLU A 97 0.13 -23.82 -3.42
N PRO A 98 1.28 -23.37 -2.85
CA PRO A 98 1.52 -23.48 -1.42
C PRO A 98 0.55 -22.60 -0.61
N VAL A 99 0.20 -21.44 -1.15
CA VAL A 99 -0.76 -20.51 -0.56
C VAL A 99 -1.45 -19.71 -1.67
N SER A 100 -2.75 -19.49 -1.53
CA SER A 100 -3.55 -18.66 -2.44
C SER A 100 -4.28 -17.59 -1.65
N LEU A 101 -4.23 -16.35 -2.13
CA LEU A 101 -5.01 -15.24 -1.58
C LEU A 101 -6.13 -14.90 -2.55
N PHE A 102 -7.36 -14.85 -2.04
CA PHE A 102 -8.54 -14.40 -2.78
C PHE A 102 -9.02 -13.08 -2.21
N ILE A 103 -9.19 -12.09 -3.08
CA ILE A 103 -9.73 -10.76 -2.74
C ILE A 103 -11.02 -10.63 -3.54
N ASP A 104 -12.15 -10.47 -2.86
CA ASP A 104 -13.48 -10.38 -3.47
C ASP A 104 -13.77 -11.53 -4.48
N GLY A 105 -13.37 -12.75 -4.11
CA GLY A 105 -13.54 -13.94 -4.95
C GLY A 105 -12.52 -14.09 -6.09
N VAL A 106 -11.62 -13.11 -6.29
CA VAL A 106 -10.59 -13.13 -7.33
C VAL A 106 -9.25 -13.55 -6.74
N LYS A 107 -8.63 -14.59 -7.29
CA LYS A 107 -7.29 -15.04 -6.86
C LYS A 107 -6.23 -14.02 -7.27
N SER A 108 -5.45 -13.56 -6.29
CA SER A 108 -4.29 -12.71 -6.55
C SER A 108 -3.09 -13.53 -7.02
N SER A 109 -2.43 -13.08 -8.10
CA SER A 109 -1.20 -13.71 -8.60
C SER A 109 0.07 -13.29 -7.86
N LYS A 110 -0.08 -12.38 -6.89
CA LYS A 110 0.98 -11.89 -6.00
C LYS A 110 0.47 -11.75 -4.57
N LEU A 111 1.36 -11.85 -3.61
CA LEU A 111 1.11 -11.58 -2.20
C LEU A 111 1.75 -10.23 -1.83
N ASP A 112 0.97 -9.18 -2.07
CA ASP A 112 1.36 -7.80 -1.77
C ASP A 112 1.05 -7.48 -0.31
N GLN A 113 2.07 -7.53 0.55
CA GLN A 113 1.92 -7.35 1.99
C GLN A 113 1.24 -6.01 2.34
N ALA A 114 1.58 -4.92 1.64
CA ALA A 114 0.99 -3.62 1.92
C ALA A 114 -0.51 -3.62 1.65
N HIS A 115 -0.92 -4.20 0.50
CA HIS A 115 -2.33 -4.33 0.14
C HIS A 115 -3.08 -5.26 1.11
N ILE A 116 -2.47 -6.39 1.52
CA ILE A 116 -3.08 -7.31 2.49
C ILE A 116 -3.30 -6.59 3.82
N MET A 117 -2.28 -5.88 4.32
CA MET A 117 -2.37 -5.13 5.57
C MET A 117 -3.44 -4.04 5.49
N GLU A 118 -3.59 -3.39 4.33
CA GLU A 118 -4.65 -2.42 4.07
C GLU A 118 -6.03 -3.10 4.16
N LEU A 119 -6.27 -4.19 3.44
CA LEU A 119 -7.56 -4.90 3.47
C LEU A 119 -7.94 -5.36 4.88
N VAL A 120 -6.97 -5.85 5.66
CA VAL A 120 -7.21 -6.36 7.01
C VAL A 120 -7.42 -5.23 8.02
N SER A 121 -6.59 -4.18 7.97
CA SER A 121 -6.53 -3.17 9.03
C SER A 121 -7.46 -1.98 8.77
N LEU A 122 -7.68 -1.62 7.51
CA LEU A 122 -8.38 -0.40 7.13
C LEU A 122 -9.85 -0.39 7.59
N PRO A 123 -10.63 -1.49 7.51
CA PRO A 123 -12.02 -1.47 7.99
C PRO A 123 -12.14 -1.10 9.47
N ALA A 124 -11.33 -1.72 10.33
CA ALA A 124 -11.32 -1.44 11.76
C ALA A 124 -10.80 -0.02 12.07
N LEU A 125 -9.78 0.44 11.34
CA LEU A 125 -9.26 1.80 11.48
C LEU A 125 -10.31 2.86 11.08
N ARG A 126 -11.03 2.64 9.97
CA ARG A 126 -12.11 3.52 9.53
C ARG A 126 -13.22 3.56 10.58
N ALA A 127 -13.68 2.41 11.07
CA ALA A 127 -14.70 2.35 12.11
C ALA A 127 -14.27 3.08 13.40
N TYR A 128 -13.01 2.90 13.82
CA TYR A 128 -12.45 3.61 14.96
C TYR A 128 -12.50 5.12 14.78
N TRP A 129 -11.98 5.65 13.67
CA TRP A 129 -11.93 7.10 13.45
C TRP A 129 -13.29 7.74 13.18
N SER A 130 -14.21 6.99 12.58
CA SER A 130 -15.62 7.38 12.45
C SER A 130 -16.28 7.50 13.83
N SER A 131 -16.06 6.54 14.74
CA SER A 131 -16.60 6.59 16.13
C SER A 131 -16.05 7.73 16.99
N LYS A 132 -15.01 8.42 16.52
CA LYS A 132 -14.40 9.57 17.20
C LYS A 132 -14.86 10.90 16.64
N ASP A 133 -15.81 10.90 15.70
CA ASP A 133 -16.28 12.10 14.96
C ASP A 133 -15.14 12.92 14.34
N ARG A 134 -14.01 12.27 14.05
CA ARG A 134 -12.82 12.92 13.47
C ARG A 134 -12.76 12.79 11.95
N LEU A 135 -13.34 11.72 11.40
CA LEU A 135 -13.31 11.39 9.98
C LEU A 135 -14.64 10.75 9.59
N SER A 136 -15.52 11.50 8.90
CA SER A 136 -16.72 10.92 8.31
C SER A 136 -16.36 10.07 7.08
N GLU A 137 -17.19 9.08 6.76
CA GLU A 137 -17.04 8.24 5.56
C GLU A 137 -16.96 9.09 4.26
N GLN A 138 -17.70 10.20 4.21
CA GLN A 138 -17.63 11.15 3.10
C GLN A 138 -16.28 11.87 3.03
N SER A 139 -15.73 12.26 4.18
CA SER A 139 -14.41 12.91 4.26
C SER A 139 -13.30 11.95 3.85
N ILE A 140 -13.35 10.69 4.29
CA ILE A 140 -12.38 9.64 3.94
C ILE A 140 -12.24 9.49 2.42
N ARG A 141 -13.34 9.62 1.66
CA ARG A 141 -13.33 9.52 0.20
C ARG A 141 -12.74 10.75 -0.50
N LYS A 142 -12.80 11.93 0.14
CA LYS A 142 -12.28 13.19 -0.39
C LYS A 142 -10.77 13.35 -0.12
N VAL A 143 -10.21 12.61 0.83
CA VAL A 143 -8.78 12.67 1.15
C VAL A 143 -7.96 12.12 -0.02
N ASN A 144 -6.99 12.91 -0.48
CA ASN A 144 -5.98 12.43 -1.42
C ASN A 144 -4.91 11.59 -0.70
N TRP A 145 -5.26 10.32 -0.44
CA TRP A 145 -4.40 9.35 0.27
C TRP A 145 -3.05 9.14 -0.42
N LEU A 146 -3.01 9.24 -1.75
CA LEU A 146 -1.77 9.08 -2.52
C LEU A 146 -0.80 10.23 -2.25
N SER A 147 -1.28 11.47 -2.27
CA SER A 147 -0.47 12.64 -1.93
C SER A 147 -0.02 12.60 -0.46
N LEU A 148 -0.90 12.17 0.46
CA LEU A 148 -0.54 12.00 1.87
C LEU A 148 0.55 10.92 2.05
N ALA A 149 0.43 9.78 1.38
CA ALA A 149 1.43 8.72 1.43
C ALA A 149 2.80 9.18 0.90
N ARG A 150 2.81 9.97 -0.19
CA ARG A 150 4.03 10.59 -0.72
C ARG A 150 4.64 11.59 0.26
N ALA A 151 3.83 12.47 0.83
CA ALA A 151 4.27 13.44 1.82
C ALA A 151 4.86 12.76 3.07
N MET A 152 4.18 11.73 3.59
CA MET A 152 4.68 10.92 4.70
C MET A 152 6.00 10.24 4.35
N LYS A 153 6.13 9.64 3.16
CA LYS A 153 7.36 8.98 2.73
C LYS A 153 8.55 9.96 2.54
N ALA A 154 8.27 11.22 2.22
CA ALA A 154 9.29 12.26 2.08
C ALA A 154 9.87 12.72 3.44
N LEU A 155 9.19 12.43 4.55
CA LEU A 155 9.70 12.78 5.88
C LEU A 155 10.91 11.90 6.25
N PRO A 156 11.86 12.42 7.06
CA PRO A 156 12.85 11.61 7.76
C PRO A 156 12.22 10.46 8.56
N ALA A 157 12.90 9.31 8.65
CA ALA A 157 12.33 8.08 9.23
C ALA A 157 11.84 8.24 10.70
N ASN A 158 12.48 9.10 11.49
CA ASN A 158 12.03 9.44 12.84
C ASN A 158 10.68 10.18 12.82
N LEU A 159 10.49 11.11 11.89
CA LEU A 159 9.25 11.85 11.74
C LEU A 159 8.13 10.99 11.14
N GLN A 160 8.44 10.07 10.23
CA GLN A 160 7.47 9.08 9.74
C GLN A 160 6.83 8.27 10.87
N ARG A 161 7.61 7.90 11.88
CA ARG A 161 7.12 7.16 13.06
C ARG A 161 6.46 8.07 14.09
N TRP A 162 6.95 9.29 14.24
CA TRP A 162 6.45 10.23 15.23
C TRP A 162 5.11 10.85 14.83
N THR A 163 4.94 11.23 13.57
CA THR A 163 3.74 11.93 13.07
C THR A 163 2.43 11.18 13.36
N PRO A 164 2.29 9.86 13.07
CA PRO A 164 1.06 9.13 13.39
C PRO A 164 0.78 9.06 14.89
N LYS A 165 1.83 8.94 15.73
CA LYS A 165 1.70 8.96 17.20
C LYS A 165 1.24 10.31 17.71
N HIS A 166 1.78 11.40 17.13
CA HIS A 166 1.39 12.75 17.48
C HIS A 166 -0.06 13.05 17.08
N ILE A 167 -0.44 12.76 15.83
CA ILE A 167 -1.80 13.02 15.33
C ILE A 167 -2.85 12.17 16.06
N SER A 168 -2.53 10.94 16.45
CA SER A 168 -3.43 10.11 17.25
C SER A 168 -3.47 10.51 18.73
N GLY A 169 -2.61 11.42 19.16
CA GLY A 169 -2.44 11.83 20.55
C GLY A 169 -1.61 10.85 21.40
N MET A 170 -1.24 9.68 20.86
CA MET A 170 -0.47 8.61 21.53
C MET A 170 1.02 8.93 21.66
N THR A 171 1.34 10.07 22.28
CA THR A 171 2.70 10.54 22.53
C THR A 171 3.08 10.37 24.00
N GLY A 172 4.36 10.49 24.33
CA GLY A 172 4.86 10.40 25.72
C GLY A 172 4.51 11.62 26.58
N VAL A 173 3.26 12.06 26.56
CA VAL A 173 2.71 13.15 27.38
C VAL A 173 2.06 12.60 28.65
N GLY A 174 1.90 13.43 29.68
CA GLY A 174 1.35 13.03 30.98
C GLY A 174 0.11 12.13 30.91
N LYS A 175 -0.86 12.44 30.03
CA LYS A 175 -2.04 11.59 29.80
C LYS A 175 -1.69 10.13 29.47
N PHE A 176 -0.80 9.92 28.50
CA PHE A 176 -0.44 8.57 28.05
C PHE A 176 0.57 7.88 28.97
N LEU A 177 1.45 8.64 29.62
CA LEU A 177 2.33 8.10 30.66
C LEU A 177 1.52 7.54 31.84
N ALA A 178 0.43 8.20 32.23
CA ALA A 178 -0.50 7.67 33.22
C ALA A 178 -1.22 6.41 32.73
N ILE A 179 -1.74 6.42 31.49
CA ILE A 179 -2.39 5.24 30.87
C ILE A 179 -1.44 4.04 30.79
N TRP A 180 -0.15 4.26 30.51
CA TRP A 180 0.86 3.21 30.43
C TRP A 180 1.44 2.79 31.78
N ASN A 181 0.91 3.30 32.90
CA ASN A 181 1.44 3.08 34.24
C ASN A 181 2.93 3.44 34.38
N ARG A 182 3.38 4.47 33.65
CA ARG A 182 4.74 5.02 33.71
C ARG A 182 4.85 6.29 34.57
N SER A 183 3.71 6.87 34.95
CA SER A 183 3.62 8.01 35.86
C SER A 183 2.37 7.90 36.71
N ALA A 184 2.45 8.33 37.98
CA ALA A 184 1.28 8.41 38.86
C ALA A 184 0.37 9.62 38.56
N LYS A 185 0.90 10.63 37.86
CA LYS A 185 0.18 11.86 37.52
C LYS A 185 0.17 12.09 36.01
N SER A 186 -0.95 12.59 35.50
CA SER A 186 -1.11 13.02 34.11
C SER A 186 -0.84 14.51 33.89
N SER A 187 -0.55 15.26 34.95
CA SER A 187 -0.28 16.70 34.92
C SER A 187 1.04 17.02 34.22
N CYS A 188 1.11 18.19 33.58
CA CYS A 188 2.35 18.65 32.95
C CYS A 188 3.42 18.90 34.03
N PRO A 189 4.65 18.37 33.88
CA PRO A 189 5.73 18.63 34.84
C PRO A 189 6.27 20.07 34.77
N ARG A 190 5.97 20.79 33.69
CA ARG A 190 6.43 22.18 33.46
C ARG A 190 5.36 23.20 33.81
N CYS A 191 4.10 22.89 33.53
CA CYS A 191 2.98 23.80 33.71
C CYS A 191 2.21 23.35 34.96
N SER A 192 2.42 24.02 36.10
CA SER A 192 1.76 23.68 37.37
C SER A 192 0.22 23.80 37.31
N SER A 193 -0.33 24.42 36.26
CA SER A 193 -1.75 24.66 36.05
C SER A 193 -2.44 23.66 35.10
N CYS A 194 -1.71 22.74 34.46
CA CYS A 194 -2.31 21.78 33.52
C CYS A 194 -2.54 20.43 34.20
N PRO A 195 -3.79 20.10 34.60
CA PRO A 195 -4.08 18.86 35.32
C PRO A 195 -3.91 17.61 34.44
N VAL A 196 -4.08 17.74 33.12
CA VAL A 196 -3.89 16.65 32.15
C VAL A 196 -3.11 17.17 30.95
N GLU A 197 -1.84 16.77 30.84
CA GLU A 197 -0.99 17.09 29.69
C GLU A 197 -1.34 16.19 28.51
N ASP A 198 -1.68 16.81 27.39
CA ASP A 198 -1.92 16.14 26.11
C ASP A 198 -0.92 16.57 25.03
N HIS A 199 -1.02 15.93 23.86
CA HIS A 199 -0.16 16.19 22.70
C HIS A 199 -0.24 17.64 22.15
N LEU A 200 -1.29 18.40 22.44
CA LEU A 200 -1.47 19.77 21.96
C LEU A 200 -0.88 20.80 22.93
N HIS A 201 -0.81 20.44 24.21
CA HIS A 201 -0.18 21.22 25.27
C HIS A 201 1.32 21.46 25.01
N THR A 202 2.02 20.46 24.46
CA THR A 202 3.48 20.46 24.33
C THR A 202 3.97 21.06 23.01
N ALA A 203 3.72 22.34 22.71
CA ALA A 203 4.38 23.02 21.56
C ALA A 203 4.19 24.56 21.47
N ALA A 204 3.84 25.29 22.54
CA ALA A 204 3.38 26.70 22.47
C ALA A 204 4.18 27.61 21.52
N ALA A 205 5.48 27.78 21.81
CA ALA A 205 6.37 28.67 21.08
C ALA A 205 6.81 28.13 19.71
N GLU A 206 7.17 26.85 19.62
CA GLU A 206 7.61 26.23 18.37
C GLU A 206 6.48 26.20 17.33
N TRP A 207 5.23 26.04 17.78
CA TRP A 207 4.05 26.14 16.92
C TRP A 207 3.96 27.48 16.22
N SER A 208 4.01 28.59 16.98
CA SER A 208 3.91 29.93 16.39
C SER A 208 5.02 30.19 15.37
N LYS A 209 6.24 29.74 15.69
CA LYS A 209 7.39 29.81 14.78
C LYS A 209 7.15 29.02 13.48
N ARG A 210 6.68 27.77 13.59
CA ARG A 210 6.42 26.90 12.42
C ARG A 210 5.24 27.38 11.60
N HIS A 211 4.20 27.90 12.25
CA HIS A 211 3.03 28.49 11.61
C HIS A 211 3.41 29.72 10.79
N LEU A 212 4.27 30.60 11.33
CA LEU A 212 4.81 31.74 10.59
C LEU A 212 5.67 31.27 9.41
N ALA A 213 6.58 30.32 9.62
CA ALA A 213 7.44 29.79 8.57
C ALA A 213 6.64 29.15 7.42
N LEU A 214 5.57 28.41 7.74
CA LEU A 214 4.66 27.85 6.73
C LEU A 214 3.98 28.96 5.92
N ARG A 215 3.48 30.01 6.60
CA ARG A 215 2.82 31.14 5.94
C ARG A 215 3.77 31.86 4.99
N THR A 216 4.97 32.19 5.46
CA THR A 216 6.00 32.82 4.63
C THR A 216 6.36 31.96 3.42
N TRP A 217 6.45 30.64 3.59
CA TRP A 217 6.70 29.72 2.48
C TRP A 217 5.55 29.72 1.46
N MET A 218 4.28 29.64 1.90
CA MET A 218 3.12 29.65 1.00
C MET A 218 3.03 30.94 0.18
N GLN A 219 3.33 32.09 0.82
CA GLN A 219 3.42 33.39 0.15
C GLN A 219 4.55 33.43 -0.88
N THR A 220 5.71 32.88 -0.54
CA THR A 220 6.86 32.78 -1.45
C THR A 220 6.53 31.92 -2.67
N GLN A 221 5.73 30.86 -2.50
CA GLN A 221 5.27 30.01 -3.60
C GLN A 221 4.07 30.59 -4.36
N GLN A 222 3.62 31.80 -4.03
CA GLN A 222 2.44 32.45 -4.63
C GLN A 222 1.20 31.57 -4.58
N THR A 223 1.01 30.86 -3.45
CA THR A 223 -0.17 30.01 -3.24
C THR A 223 -1.42 30.87 -3.24
N ALA A 224 -2.48 30.38 -3.89
CA ALA A 224 -3.75 31.10 -3.95
C ALA A 224 -4.29 31.39 -2.53
N PRO A 225 -4.80 32.61 -2.24
CA PRO A 225 -5.25 33.00 -0.90
C PRO A 225 -6.31 32.05 -0.31
N GLU A 226 -7.18 31.46 -1.14
CA GLU A 226 -8.21 30.52 -0.70
C GLU A 226 -7.60 29.22 -0.16
N ILE A 227 -6.47 28.78 -0.75
CA ILE A 227 -5.72 27.59 -0.35
C ILE A 227 -4.88 27.89 0.89
N GLU A 228 -4.39 29.13 1.06
CA GLU A 228 -3.66 29.56 2.25
C GLU A 228 -4.58 29.69 3.47
N ALA A 229 -5.75 30.29 3.31
CA ALA A 229 -6.65 30.60 4.43
C ALA A 229 -7.12 29.35 5.17
N PHE A 230 -7.52 28.30 4.43
CA PHE A 230 -8.14 27.11 5.02
C PHE A 230 -7.26 26.38 6.04
N PRO A 231 -5.99 25.99 5.74
CA PRO A 231 -5.11 25.36 6.72
C PRO A 231 -4.92 26.21 7.96
N PHE A 232 -4.77 27.52 7.83
CA PHE A 232 -4.52 28.39 8.98
C PHE A 232 -5.76 28.61 9.85
N GLU A 233 -6.95 28.72 9.27
CA GLU A 233 -8.19 28.75 10.06
C GLU A 233 -8.38 27.42 10.80
N TYR A 234 -8.13 26.29 10.15
CA TYR A 234 -8.19 24.99 10.80
C TYR A 234 -7.16 24.84 11.94
N LEU A 235 -5.90 25.26 11.72
CA LEU A 235 -4.84 25.16 12.73
C LEU A 235 -5.15 26.00 13.99
N LYS A 236 -5.94 27.09 13.88
CA LYS A 236 -6.40 27.85 15.05
C LYS A 236 -7.36 27.03 15.92
N THR A 237 -8.30 26.28 15.31
CA THR A 237 -9.29 25.49 16.07
C THR A 237 -8.64 24.33 16.81
N VAL A 238 -7.53 23.79 16.29
CA VAL A 238 -6.76 22.73 16.94
C VAL A 238 -6.22 23.14 18.32
N ARG A 239 -5.93 24.43 18.56
CA ARG A 239 -5.35 24.91 19.83
C ARG A 239 -6.35 25.45 20.83
N GLN A 240 -7.49 25.94 20.36
CA GLN A 240 -8.54 26.51 21.18
C GLN A 240 -9.84 25.77 20.86
N PRO A 241 -10.14 24.66 21.55
CA PRO A 241 -11.33 23.85 21.28
C PRO A 241 -12.66 24.54 21.65
N SER A 242 -12.67 25.87 21.86
CA SER A 242 -13.86 26.65 22.18
C SER A 242 -14.74 26.96 20.97
N LEU A 243 -14.26 26.67 19.76
CA LEU A 243 -15.09 26.69 18.55
C LEU A 243 -15.28 25.23 18.15
N GLY A 244 -16.50 24.73 18.31
CA GLY A 244 -16.89 23.44 17.77
C GLY A 244 -16.34 23.31 16.36
N VAL A 245 -15.68 22.19 16.09
CA VAL A 245 -15.23 21.85 14.74
C VAL A 245 -16.44 22.10 13.83
N PRO A 246 -16.37 23.03 12.86
CA PRO A 246 -17.49 23.24 11.95
C PRO A 246 -17.72 21.89 11.28
N THR A 247 -18.89 21.31 11.53
CA THR A 247 -19.41 20.20 10.73
C THR A 247 -19.48 20.70 9.30
N VAL A 248 -18.52 20.25 8.48
CA VAL A 248 -18.58 20.32 7.02
C VAL A 248 -19.45 19.19 6.53
#